data_AF-A0A6M0C8K1-F1
#
_entry.id   AF-A0A6M0C8K1-F1
#
_cell.length_a   1.000
_cell.length_b   1.000
_cell.length_c   1.000
_cell.angle_alpha   90.00
_cell.angle_beta   90.00
_cell.angle_gamma   90.00
#
_symmetry.space_group_name_H-M   'P 1'
#
loop_
_entity.id
_entity.type
_entity.pdbx_description
1 polymer ?
#
loop_
_entity_poly.entity_id
_entity_poly.type
_entity_poly.pdbx_seq_one_letter_code
_entity_poly.pdbx_strand_id
1 'polypeptide(L)'
;NNEMGTTFAPAAEIQETPEAVILKLEVPGLEAKDLDVEVTAEAVSIKGERREETKTEEKGVTRSEFRYGSFQRVIPLPARVQNDKVEAEYKNGILHLNLPKAEEEKNKVVKVNIG
;
A
#
# COMPACT_ATOMS: atom_id res chain seq x y z
N ASN A 1 -22.68 -15.26 7.21
CA ASN A 1 -22.23 -14.32 8.25
C ASN A 1 -20.84 -13.84 7.87
N ASN A 2 -20.76 -12.74 7.12
CA ASN A 2 -19.49 -12.15 6.71
C ASN A 2 -19.18 -11.06 7.72
N GLU A 3 -18.40 -11.38 8.76
CA GLU A 3 -17.89 -10.40 9.70
C GLU A 3 -16.89 -9.52 8.96
N MET A 4 -17.40 -8.48 8.29
CA MET A 4 -16.60 -7.31 7.90
C MET A 4 -16.19 -6.60 9.19
N GLY A 5 -15.28 -7.21 9.94
CA GLY A 5 -14.43 -6.47 10.86
C GLY A 5 -13.85 -5.32 10.05
N THR A 6 -13.90 -4.11 10.58
CA THR A 6 -13.40 -2.91 9.92
C THR A 6 -11.90 -3.04 9.72
N THR A 7 -11.50 -3.73 8.65
CA THR A 7 -10.17 -3.82 8.09
C THR A 7 -9.67 -2.40 7.92
N PHE A 8 -8.74 -1.95 8.75
CA PHE A 8 -8.20 -0.61 8.58
C PHE A 8 -7.41 -0.58 7.28
N ALA A 9 -7.61 0.43 6.45
CA ALA A 9 -6.79 0.63 5.27
C ALA A 9 -5.58 1.51 5.64
N PRO A 10 -4.33 1.05 5.48
CA PRO A 10 -3.16 1.90 5.62
C PRO A 10 -3.28 3.12 4.71
N ALA A 11 -2.82 4.30 5.13
CA ALA A 11 -2.81 5.48 4.28
C ALA A 11 -1.82 5.28 3.11
N ALA A 12 -2.07 5.92 1.98
CA ALA A 12 -1.17 5.85 0.83
C ALA A 12 -1.04 7.18 0.11
N GLU A 13 0.15 7.42 -0.43
CA GLU A 13 0.51 8.51 -1.32
C GLU A 13 0.94 7.92 -2.66
N ILE A 14 0.41 8.45 -3.76
CA ILE A 14 0.78 8.05 -5.13
C ILE A 14 1.30 9.28 -5.86
N GLN A 15 2.48 9.15 -6.44
CA GLN A 15 3.06 10.13 -7.33
C GLN A 15 3.33 9.48 -8.70
N GLU A 16 2.86 10.11 -9.75
CA GLU A 16 3.16 9.70 -11.13
C GLU A 16 4.27 10.58 -11.70
N THR A 17 5.25 9.95 -12.35
CA THR A 17 6.32 10.60 -13.11
C THR A 17 6.26 10.14 -14.57
N PRO A 18 7.04 10.72 -15.50
CA PRO A 18 7.11 10.20 -16.87
C PRO A 18 7.55 8.73 -16.95
N GLU A 19 8.42 8.28 -16.04
CA GLU A 19 9.05 6.96 -16.12
C GLU A 19 8.45 5.92 -15.17
N ALA A 20 7.85 6.35 -14.06
CA ALA A 20 7.43 5.46 -12.98
C ALA A 20 6.21 5.98 -12.20
N VAL A 21 5.52 5.06 -11.55
CA VAL A 21 4.61 5.35 -10.43
C VAL A 21 5.36 5.09 -9.13
N ILE A 22 5.32 6.06 -8.22
CA ILE A 22 5.89 5.96 -6.88
C ILE A 22 4.72 5.82 -5.91
N LEU A 23 4.67 4.72 -5.17
CA LEU A 23 3.62 4.44 -4.20
C LEU A 23 4.24 4.30 -2.81
N LYS A 24 3.73 5.10 -1.86
CA LYS A 24 4.09 4.99 -0.44
C LYS A 24 2.89 4.55 0.38
N LEU A 25 3.10 3.66 1.34
CA LEU A 25 2.10 3.28 2.33
C LEU A 25 2.65 3.45 3.75
N GLU A 26 1.84 4.04 4.61
CA GLU A 26 2.15 4.16 6.04
C GLU A 26 1.64 2.92 6.80
N VAL A 27 2.57 2.07 7.22
CA VAL A 27 2.31 0.80 7.91
C VAL A 27 3.20 0.62 9.16
N PRO A 28 3.17 1.53 10.14
CA PRO A 28 4.04 1.47 11.30
C PRO A 28 3.69 0.30 12.23
N GLY A 29 4.71 -0.23 12.90
CA GLY A 29 4.57 -1.27 13.93
C GLY A 29 4.56 -2.70 13.37
N LEU A 30 4.90 -2.89 12.10
CA LEU A 30 5.12 -4.20 11.49
C LEU A 30 6.55 -4.35 10.97
N GLU A 31 7.04 -5.59 10.91
CA GLU A 31 8.25 -5.91 10.17
C GLU A 31 7.93 -6.15 8.69
N ALA A 32 8.92 -6.00 7.80
CA ALA A 32 8.71 -6.21 6.36
C ALA A 32 8.18 -7.61 6.04
N LYS A 33 8.59 -8.63 6.81
CA LYS A 33 8.16 -10.02 6.63
C LYS A 33 6.68 -10.25 6.96
N ASP A 34 6.05 -9.33 7.70
CA ASP A 34 4.65 -9.41 8.09
C ASP A 34 3.73 -8.74 7.05
N LEU A 35 4.31 -8.19 5.98
CA LEU A 35 3.61 -7.58 4.85
C LEU A 35 3.64 -8.50 3.64
N ASP A 36 2.46 -8.78 3.10
CA ASP A 36 2.29 -9.46 1.82
C ASP A 36 1.95 -8.40 0.76
N VAL A 37 2.82 -8.25 -0.23
CA VAL A 37 2.74 -7.24 -1.30
C VAL A 37 2.72 -7.95 -2.65
N GLU A 38 1.62 -7.80 -3.38
CA GLU A 38 1.46 -8.33 -4.73
C GLU A 38 1.31 -7.17 -5.71
N VAL A 39 2.09 -7.19 -6.80
CA VAL A 39 2.03 -6.17 -7.85
C VAL A 39 1.59 -6.80 -9.16
N THR A 40 0.51 -6.25 -9.71
CA THR A 40 0.04 -6.53 -11.08
C THR A 40 0.39 -5.35 -11.98
N ALA A 41 0.13 -5.48 -13.28
CA ALA A 41 0.32 -4.38 -14.21
C ALA A 41 -0.53 -3.14 -13.85
N GLU A 42 -1.65 -3.28 -13.15
CA GLU A 42 -2.65 -2.21 -12.97
C GLU A 42 -2.95 -1.87 -11.51
N ALA A 43 -2.46 -2.66 -10.55
CA ALA A 43 -2.75 -2.47 -9.13
C ALA A 43 -1.68 -3.09 -8.22
N VAL A 44 -1.57 -2.52 -7.01
CA VAL A 44 -0.81 -3.09 -5.89
C VAL A 44 -1.80 -3.58 -4.83
N SER A 45 -1.66 -4.83 -4.40
CA SER A 45 -2.37 -5.40 -3.26
C SER A 45 -1.41 -5.49 -2.08
N ILE A 46 -1.84 -5.02 -0.92
CA ILE A 46 -1.11 -5.09 0.35
C ILE A 46 -2.00 -5.79 1.38
N LYS A 47 -1.44 -6.75 2.11
CA LYS A 47 -2.06 -7.42 3.25
C LYS A 47 -1.09 -7.46 4.43
N GLY A 48 -1.64 -7.52 5.63
CA GLY A 48 -0.87 -7.71 6.86
C GLY A 48 -1.78 -7.77 8.08
N GLU A 49 -1.20 -7.95 9.26
CA GLU A 49 -1.94 -8.01 10.52
C GLU A 49 -1.20 -7.25 11.62
N ARG A 50 -1.81 -6.18 12.14
CA ARG A 50 -1.28 -5.46 13.30
C ARG A 50 -1.91 -6.00 14.58
N ARG A 51 -1.13 -6.71 15.38
CA ARG A 51 -1.61 -7.32 16.62
C ARG A 51 -1.60 -6.33 17.78
N GLU A 52 -2.60 -6.46 18.64
CA GLU A 52 -2.59 -5.81 19.95
C GLU A 52 -1.64 -6.58 20.86
N GLU A 53 -0.66 -5.90 21.47
CA GLU A 53 0.08 -6.47 22.59
C GLU A 53 -0.79 -6.39 23.84
N THR A 54 -1.70 -7.35 24.00
CA THR A 54 -2.48 -7.46 25.23
C THR A 54 -1.56 -7.99 26.33
N LYS A 55 -0.87 -7.10 27.06
CA LYS A 55 -0.31 -7.47 28.36
C LYS A 55 -1.48 -7.61 29.33
N THR A 56 -1.88 -8.85 29.60
CA THR A 56 -2.72 -9.21 30.74
C THR A 56 -1.92 -8.96 32.02
N GLU A 57 -1.75 -7.70 32.39
CA GLU A 57 -1.40 -7.29 33.74
C GLU A 57 -2.61 -6.54 34.29
N GLU A 58 -2.92 -6.75 35.57
CA GLU A 58 -4.01 -6.16 36.35
C GLU A 58 -3.93 -4.61 36.45
N LYS A 59 -3.91 -3.90 35.32
CA LYS A 59 -3.57 -2.46 35.26
C LYS A 59 -4.55 -1.69 34.39
N GLY A 60 -5.63 -1.24 35.02
CA GLY A 60 -6.41 -0.09 34.59
C GLY A 60 -7.20 -0.25 33.28
N VAL A 61 -7.75 0.87 32.83
CA VAL A 61 -8.53 0.96 31.59
C VAL A 61 -7.64 1.52 30.48
N THR A 62 -7.34 0.71 29.47
CA THR A 62 -6.60 1.14 28.27
C THR A 62 -7.56 1.80 27.28
N ARG A 63 -7.28 3.05 26.88
CA ARG A 63 -7.92 3.70 25.73
C ARG A 63 -6.89 3.83 24.63
N SER A 64 -7.12 3.16 23.50
CA SER A 64 -6.23 3.19 22.33
C SER A 64 -6.93 3.86 21.15
N GLU A 65 -6.18 4.70 20.43
CA GLU A 65 -6.58 5.23 19.12
C GLU A 65 -5.92 4.45 17.96
N PHE A 66 -5.10 3.45 18.30
CA PHE A 66 -4.46 2.59 17.30
C PHE A 66 -5.45 1.62 16.72
N ARG A 67 -5.26 1.32 15.44
CA ARG A 67 -6.05 0.32 14.73
C ARG A 67 -5.30 -1.00 14.77
N TYR A 68 -5.96 -2.06 15.24
CA TYR A 68 -5.45 -3.42 15.30
C TYR A 68 -6.28 -4.34 14.39
N GLY A 69 -5.76 -5.54 14.14
CA GLY A 69 -6.37 -6.56 13.29
C GLY A 69 -5.71 -6.67 11.91
N SER A 70 -6.30 -7.52 11.08
CA SER A 70 -5.88 -7.71 9.69
C SER A 70 -6.25 -6.51 8.82
N PHE A 71 -5.38 -6.18 7.87
CA PHE A 71 -5.69 -5.27 6.79
C PHE A 71 -5.48 -5.90 5.42
N GLN A 72 -6.29 -5.45 4.46
CA GLN A 72 -6.12 -5.70 3.05
C GLN A 72 -6.53 -4.44 2.28
N ARG A 73 -5.67 -3.97 1.39
CA ARG A 73 -5.98 -2.83 0.51
C ARG A 73 -5.49 -3.13 -0.89
N VAL A 74 -6.33 -2.84 -1.88
CA VAL A 74 -5.95 -2.84 -3.29
C VAL A 74 -5.91 -1.39 -3.76
N ILE A 75 -4.80 -1.01 -4.37
CA ILE A 75 -4.55 0.35 -4.85
C ILE A 75 -4.40 0.29 -6.37
N PRO A 76 -5.39 0.78 -7.14
CA PRO A 76 -5.27 0.93 -8.58
C PRO A 76 -4.15 1.92 -8.93
N LEU A 77 -3.38 1.61 -9.97
CA LEU A 77 -2.30 2.45 -10.46
C LEU A 77 -2.82 3.40 -11.56
N PRO A 78 -2.30 4.63 -11.64
CA PRO A 78 -2.72 5.60 -12.67
C PRO A 78 -2.21 5.24 -14.07
N ALA A 79 -1.20 4.37 -14.17
CA ALA A 79 -0.63 3.86 -15.40
C ALA A 79 -0.24 2.39 -15.24
N ARG A 80 -0.16 1.66 -16.36
CA ARG A 80 0.37 0.29 -16.37
C ARG A 80 1.86 0.26 -16.05
N VAL A 81 2.30 -0.74 -15.27
CA VAL A 81 3.70 -0.88 -14.80
C VAL A 81 4.34 -2.20 -15.22
N GLN A 82 5.67 -2.23 -15.23
CA GLN A 82 6.50 -3.42 -15.37
C GLN A 82 6.62 -4.10 -14.01
N ASN A 83 5.63 -4.93 -13.67
CA ASN A 83 5.49 -5.52 -12.34
C ASN A 83 6.63 -6.49 -11.94
N ASP A 84 7.43 -6.94 -12.90
CA ASP A 84 8.64 -7.74 -12.71
C ASP A 84 9.89 -6.92 -12.36
N LYS A 85 9.82 -5.58 -12.44
CA LYS A 85 10.95 -4.66 -12.17
C LYS A 85 10.68 -3.69 -11.01
N VAL A 86 9.79 -4.07 -10.11
CA VAL A 86 9.45 -3.26 -8.95
C VAL A 86 10.59 -3.28 -7.94
N GLU A 87 10.95 -2.10 -7.44
CA GLU A 87 11.86 -1.96 -6.31
C GLU A 87 11.05 -1.57 -5.08
N ALA A 88 11.34 -2.22 -3.95
CA ALA A 88 10.67 -1.99 -2.69
C ALA A 88 11.67 -1.70 -1.58
N GLU A 89 11.39 -0.67 -0.77
CA GLU A 89 12.08 -0.39 0.48
C GLU A 89 11.05 -0.26 1.60
N TYR A 90 11.33 -0.87 2.75
CA TYR A 90 10.51 -0.67 3.94
C TYR A 90 11.37 -0.13 5.08
N LYS A 91 11.10 1.12 5.47
CA LYS A 91 11.92 1.84 6.44
C LYS A 91 11.05 2.76 7.28
N ASN A 92 11.28 2.75 8.59
CA ASN A 92 10.60 3.61 9.56
C ASN A 92 9.06 3.54 9.46
N GLY A 93 8.50 2.36 9.18
CA GLY A 93 7.06 2.17 9.05
C GLY A 93 6.47 2.62 7.71
N ILE A 94 7.30 2.99 6.73
CA ILE A 94 6.85 3.38 5.39
C ILE A 94 7.31 2.33 4.38
N LEU A 95 6.36 1.77 3.63
CA LEU A 95 6.64 0.98 2.43
C LEU A 95 6.72 1.93 1.24
N HIS A 96 7.85 1.92 0.55
CA HIS A 96 8.11 2.71 -0.64
C HIS A 96 8.29 1.76 -1.83
N LEU A 97 7.44 1.91 -2.85
CA LEU A 97 7.47 1.14 -4.09
C LEU A 97 7.79 2.07 -5.26
N ASN A 98 8.84 1.74 -5.99
CA ASN A 98 9.16 2.33 -7.29
C ASN A 98 8.69 1.37 -8.38
N LEU A 99 7.71 1.79 -9.18
CA LEU A 99 7.00 0.96 -10.15
C LEU A 99 7.26 1.52 -11.56
N PRO A 100 8.26 1.02 -12.31
CA PRO A 100 8.55 1.51 -13.65
C PRO A 100 7.32 1.36 -14.55
N LYS A 101 6.96 2.39 -15.31
CA LYS A 101 5.84 2.33 -16.24
C LYS A 101 6.13 1.32 -17.35
N ALA A 102 5.08 0.66 -17.85
CA ALA A 102 5.15 -0.10 -19.09
C ALA A 102 5.64 0.82 -20.23
N GLU A 103 6.45 0.28 -21.15
CA GLU A 103 7.04 1.09 -22.22
C GLU A 103 5.97 1.78 -23.10
N GLU A 104 4.80 1.15 -23.25
CA GLU A 104 3.63 1.70 -23.97
C GLU A 104 3.02 2.94 -23.29
N GLU A 105 3.20 3.09 -21.97
CA GLU A 105 2.63 4.20 -21.20
C GLU A 105 3.52 5.46 -21.20
N LYS A 106 4.83 5.31 -21.40
CA LYS A 106 5.79 6.42 -21.35
C LYS A 106 5.61 7.44 -22.48
N ASN A 107 5.11 7.00 -23.62
CA ASN A 107 5.02 7.80 -24.85
C ASN A 107 3.59 8.25 -25.19
N LYS A 108 2.64 8.18 -24.25
CA LYS A 108 1.25 8.62 -24.50
C LYS A 108 1.15 10.14 -24.57
N VAL A 109 1.30 10.68 -25.78
CA VAL A 109 0.89 12.05 -26.10
C VAL A 109 -0.57 12.01 -26.54
N VAL A 110 -1.46 12.55 -25.71
CA VAL A 110 -2.87 12.72 -26.08
C VAL A 110 -3.06 14.12 -26.67
N LYS A 111 -3.24 14.21 -27.98
CA LYS A 111 -3.79 15.43 -28.60
C LYS A 111 -5.29 15.47 -28.31
N VAL A 112 -5.72 16.49 -27.59
CA VAL A 112 -7.14 16.77 -27.36
C VAL A 112 -7.59 17.81 -28.37
N ASN A 113 -8.58 17.48 -29.20
CA ASN A 113 -9.25 18.47 -30.03
C ASN A 113 -10.28 19.20 -29.16
N ILE A 114 -10.13 20.51 -29.07
CA ILE A 114 -11.13 21.40 -28.47
C ILE A 114 -12.01 21.89 -29.63
N GLY A 115 -13.30 21.56 -29.55
CA GLY A 115 -14.35 22.07 -30.44
C GLY A 115 -15.29 22.98 -29.68
#